data_AF-A0AAW2YNS5-F1
#
_entry.id   AF-A0AAW2YNS5-F1
#
_cell.length_a   1.000
_cell.length_b   1.000
_cell.length_c   1.000
_cell.angle_alpha   90.00
_cell.angle_beta   90.00
_cell.angle_gamma   90.00
#
_symmetry.space_group_name_H-M   'P 1'
#
loop_
_entity.id
_entity.type
_entity.pdbx_description
1 polymer ?
#
loop_
_entity_poly.entity_id
_entity_poly.type
_entity_poly.pdbx_seq_one_letter_code
_entity_poly.pdbx_strand_id
1 'polypeptide(L)'
;MDPSPSELVNRPMFEHLGKINIRDIMLKNFRTSVSLLIYSNQQNTAFDVNERSKTLSSLLHNNQVMNHLEPKLLAILQERFGSHSNSYWSEWIAWDGRDLLSHTGNYYEALCYSTQRMIIKSFTYLLADVDRNSNMQVLGREIQLGNSDGLNARLWLDLCKCSCSEPPIKSPVPGEHLEWNIVQVDSDGMKSAFKARFPFSHLVCRTVYALRSIAESSPSSVQNLLCKQLELTIPSLNKCTLHCPALNFQANKRSEACNDLFDSVMNYLYDYMCMYGHSSSA
;
A
#
# COMPACT_ATOMS: atom_id res chain seq x y z
N MET A 1 16.33 -3.26 25.71
CA MET A 1 17.01 -4.49 26.17
C MET A 1 16.69 -5.55 25.15
N ASP A 2 17.72 -6.14 24.55
CA ASP A 2 17.53 -7.21 23.59
C ASP A 2 16.96 -8.45 24.29
N PRO A 3 16.01 -9.18 23.67
CA PRO A 3 15.40 -10.34 24.31
C PRO A 3 16.44 -11.43 24.54
N SER A 4 16.33 -12.14 25.66
CA SER A 4 17.15 -13.33 25.89
C SER A 4 16.89 -14.39 24.82
N PRO A 5 17.86 -15.24 24.45
CA PRO A 5 17.64 -16.29 23.45
C PRO A 5 16.47 -17.22 23.78
N SER A 6 16.29 -17.54 25.07
CA SER A 6 15.17 -18.36 25.56
C SER A 6 13.82 -17.68 25.40
N GLU A 7 13.75 -16.35 25.55
CA GLU A 7 12.52 -15.62 25.29
C GLU A 7 12.18 -15.61 23.81
N LEU A 8 13.18 -15.44 22.94
CA LEU A 8 12.95 -15.30 21.51
C LEU A 8 12.39 -16.58 20.88
N VAL A 9 12.92 -17.74 21.28
CA VAL A 9 12.50 -19.06 20.77
C VAL A 9 11.06 -19.41 21.18
N ASN A 10 10.66 -19.05 22.41
CA ASN A 10 9.33 -19.40 22.92
C ASN A 10 8.27 -18.31 22.66
N ARG A 11 8.65 -17.19 22.06
CA ARG A 11 7.74 -16.08 21.80
C ARG A 11 7.01 -16.29 20.48
N PRO A 12 5.67 -16.21 20.44
CA PRO A 12 4.93 -16.20 19.18
C PRO A 12 5.39 -15.05 18.28
N MET A 13 5.40 -15.25 16.96
CA MET A 13 5.90 -14.25 15.99
C MET A 13 5.17 -12.91 16.14
N PHE A 14 3.84 -12.92 16.32
CA PHE A 14 3.06 -11.70 16.52
C PHE A 14 3.49 -10.91 17.77
N GLU A 15 3.73 -11.60 18.89
CA GLU A 15 4.22 -10.94 20.11
C GLU A 15 5.66 -10.42 19.91
N HIS A 16 6.49 -11.15 19.15
CA HIS A 16 7.84 -10.69 18.84
C HIS A 16 7.82 -9.40 18.01
N LEU A 17 7.00 -9.36 16.95
CA LEU A 17 6.84 -8.18 16.08
C LEU A 17 6.36 -6.96 16.86
N GLY A 18 5.45 -7.13 17.84
CA GLY A 18 4.99 -6.03 18.69
C GLY A 18 6.06 -5.43 19.62
N LYS A 19 7.22 -6.10 19.77
CA LYS A 19 8.35 -5.64 20.61
C LYS A 19 9.52 -5.08 19.78
N ILE A 20 9.48 -5.19 18.46
CA ILE A 20 10.53 -4.74 17.56
C ILE A 20 10.22 -3.34 17.04
N ASN A 21 11.26 -2.52 16.88
CA ASN A 21 11.13 -1.26 16.16
C ASN A 21 11.11 -1.52 14.64
N ILE A 22 9.93 -1.86 14.12
CA ILE A 22 9.71 -2.17 12.69
C ILE A 22 10.13 -0.99 11.81
N ARG A 23 9.82 0.24 12.24
CA ARG A 23 10.19 1.45 11.51
C ARG A 23 11.71 1.59 11.33
N ASP A 24 12.50 1.30 12.35
CA ASP A 24 13.97 1.35 12.25
C ASP A 24 14.49 0.31 11.26
N ILE A 25 13.94 -0.91 11.26
CA ILE A 25 14.28 -1.94 10.29
C ILE A 25 13.92 -1.50 8.87
N MET A 26 12.74 -0.91 8.65
CA MET A 26 12.35 -0.35 7.36
C MET A 26 13.29 0.78 6.91
N LEU A 27 13.62 1.72 7.80
CA LEU A 27 14.51 2.85 7.49
C LEU A 27 15.94 2.41 7.15
N LYS A 28 16.44 1.35 7.76
CA LYS A 28 17.77 0.81 7.45
C LYS A 28 17.80 0.02 6.15
N ASN A 29 16.67 -0.56 5.73
CA ASN A 29 16.62 -1.54 4.63
C ASN A 29 15.72 -1.15 3.45
N PHE A 30 15.08 0.02 3.44
CA PHE A 30 14.13 0.39 2.38
C PHE A 30 14.72 0.37 0.98
N ARG A 31 16.03 0.65 0.83
CA ARG A 31 16.71 0.59 -0.47
C ARG A 31 16.69 -0.82 -1.06
N THR A 32 16.85 -1.84 -0.21
CA THR A 32 16.72 -3.24 -0.61
C THR A 32 15.31 -3.50 -1.12
N SER A 33 14.28 -3.08 -0.38
CA SER A 33 12.89 -3.22 -0.82
C SER A 33 12.63 -2.53 -2.16
N VAL A 34 13.10 -1.29 -2.35
CA VAL A 34 12.95 -0.56 -3.62
C VAL A 34 13.67 -1.28 -4.77
N SER A 35 14.86 -1.84 -4.53
CA SER A 35 15.62 -2.56 -5.56
C SER A 35 14.95 -3.86 -6.03
N LEU A 36 14.08 -4.43 -5.21
CA LEU A 36 13.32 -5.64 -5.54
C LEU A 36 12.05 -5.34 -6.36
N LEU A 37 11.69 -4.08 -6.56
CA LEU A 37 10.48 -3.70 -7.30
C LEU A 37 10.74 -3.59 -8.81
N ILE A 38 9.98 -4.34 -9.60
CA ILE A 38 9.94 -4.21 -11.07
C ILE A 38 8.64 -3.54 -11.52
N TYR A 39 8.76 -2.50 -12.33
CA TYR A 39 7.63 -1.76 -12.88
C TYR A 39 7.47 -2.11 -14.35
N SER A 40 6.41 -2.82 -14.71
CA SER A 40 6.24 -3.46 -16.03
C SER A 40 6.28 -2.49 -17.21
N ASN A 41 5.89 -1.22 -16.99
CA ASN A 41 5.73 -0.20 -18.03
C ASN A 41 6.64 1.03 -17.84
N GLN A 42 7.64 0.94 -16.95
CA GLN A 42 8.62 2.02 -16.73
C GLN A 42 10.02 1.48 -16.99
N GLN A 43 10.85 2.26 -17.69
CA GLN A 43 12.29 1.97 -17.69
C GLN A 43 12.76 2.16 -16.26
N ASN A 44 13.16 1.08 -15.58
CA ASN A 44 13.74 1.15 -14.24
C ASN A 44 15.16 1.71 -14.32
N THR A 45 15.28 3.00 -14.63
CA THR A 45 16.59 3.67 -14.68
C THR A 45 17.12 3.87 -13.26
N ALA A 46 18.44 3.99 -13.12
CA ALA A 46 19.06 4.31 -11.83
C ALA A 46 18.55 5.64 -11.24
N PHE A 47 18.15 6.58 -12.10
CA PHE A 47 17.54 7.84 -11.68
C PHE A 47 16.17 7.62 -11.03
N ASP A 48 15.30 6.80 -11.63
CA ASP A 48 13.97 6.52 -11.09
C ASP A 48 14.04 5.79 -9.73
N VAL A 49 14.97 4.86 -9.58
CA VAL A 49 15.23 4.16 -8.30
C VAL A 49 15.69 5.14 -7.22
N ASN A 50 16.56 6.09 -7.56
CA ASN A 50 17.03 7.11 -6.63
C ASN A 50 15.91 8.07 -6.21
N GLU A 51 15.09 8.53 -7.15
CA GLU A 51 13.96 9.42 -6.85
C GLU A 51 12.89 8.73 -5.98
N ARG A 52 12.57 7.45 -6.26
CA ARG A 52 11.70 6.64 -5.38
C ARG A 52 12.32 6.46 -4.01
N SER A 53 13.62 6.21 -3.93
CA SER A 53 14.34 6.07 -2.65
C SER A 53 14.28 7.35 -1.81
N LYS A 54 14.44 8.53 -2.42
CA LYS A 54 14.30 9.82 -1.73
C LYS A 54 12.87 10.05 -1.25
N THR A 55 11.89 9.76 -2.11
CA THR A 55 10.47 9.89 -1.79
C THR A 55 10.10 8.98 -0.63
N LEU A 56 10.46 7.70 -0.71
CA LEU A 56 10.19 6.73 0.34
C LEU A 56 10.89 7.06 1.65
N SER A 57 12.14 7.51 1.59
CA SER A 57 12.85 7.97 2.79
C SER A 57 12.09 9.10 3.47
N SER A 58 11.60 10.09 2.72
CA SER A 58 10.80 11.20 3.26
C SER A 58 9.49 10.71 3.89
N LEU A 59 8.83 9.75 3.25
CA LEU A 59 7.59 9.13 3.73
C LEU A 59 7.80 8.36 5.04
N LEU A 60 8.86 7.57 5.15
CA LEU A 60 9.17 6.77 6.35
C LEU A 60 9.57 7.64 7.56
N HIS A 61 10.07 8.86 7.34
CA HIS A 61 10.32 9.84 8.41
C HIS A 61 9.04 10.56 8.86
N ASN A 62 7.94 10.50 8.10
CA ASN A 62 6.68 11.11 8.48
C ASN A 62 5.85 10.19 9.40
N ASN A 63 5.55 10.65 10.61
CA ASN A 63 4.78 9.89 11.60
C ASN A 63 3.35 9.59 11.16
N GLN A 64 2.67 10.53 10.48
CA GLN A 64 1.31 10.31 9.99
C GLN A 64 1.29 9.17 8.97
N VAL A 65 2.28 9.09 8.08
CA VAL A 65 2.41 8.01 7.10
C VAL A 65 2.67 6.67 7.78
N MET A 66 3.62 6.64 8.73
CA MET A 66 3.95 5.42 9.46
C MET A 66 2.78 4.84 10.25
N ASN A 67 1.93 5.69 10.82
CA ASN A 67 0.70 5.26 11.51
C ASN A 67 -0.27 4.49 10.59
N HIS A 68 -0.12 4.60 9.27
CA HIS A 68 -0.93 3.87 8.29
C HIS A 68 -0.19 2.67 7.68
N LEU A 69 1.12 2.80 7.43
CA LEU A 69 1.91 1.71 6.84
C LEU A 69 2.23 0.59 7.84
N GLU A 70 2.52 0.92 9.10
CA GLU A 70 2.94 -0.07 10.09
C GLU A 70 1.86 -1.11 10.43
N PRO A 71 0.58 -0.73 10.68
CA PRO A 71 -0.49 -1.72 10.89
C PRO A 71 -0.68 -2.66 9.70
N LYS A 72 -0.51 -2.15 8.48
CA LYS A 72 -0.62 -2.94 7.26
C LYS A 72 0.53 -3.94 7.10
N LEU A 73 1.74 -3.48 7.37
CA LEU A 73 2.91 -4.35 7.38
C LEU A 73 2.76 -5.47 8.41
N LEU A 74 2.27 -5.14 9.60
CA LEU A 74 1.96 -6.12 10.65
C LEU A 74 0.90 -7.13 10.20
N ALA A 75 -0.17 -6.69 9.54
CA ALA A 75 -1.19 -7.58 8.99
C ALA A 75 -0.60 -8.56 7.96
N ILE A 76 0.22 -8.06 7.01
CA ILE A 76 0.91 -8.90 6.02
C ILE A 76 1.83 -9.90 6.72
N LEU A 77 2.60 -9.46 7.73
CA LEU A 77 3.49 -10.32 8.50
C LEU A 77 2.73 -11.41 9.26
N GLN A 78 1.59 -11.08 9.86
CA GLN A 78 0.73 -12.06 10.55
C GLN A 78 0.14 -13.07 9.59
N GLU A 79 -0.41 -12.61 8.46
CA GLU A 79 -1.02 -13.49 7.47
C GLU A 79 0.00 -14.45 6.85
N ARG A 80 1.22 -13.96 6.58
CA ARG A 80 2.30 -14.74 5.97
C ARG A 80 3.07 -15.63 6.94
N PHE A 81 3.39 -15.12 8.12
CA PHE A 81 4.36 -15.75 9.04
C PHE A 81 3.78 -15.98 10.44
N GLY A 82 2.54 -15.57 10.70
CA GLY A 82 1.93 -15.63 12.02
C GLY A 82 1.26 -16.96 12.37
N SER A 83 0.85 -17.76 11.40
CA SER A 83 0.04 -18.96 11.65
C SER A 83 0.47 -20.18 10.84
N HIS A 84 1.33 -21.01 11.44
CA HIS A 84 1.43 -22.44 11.13
C HIS A 84 1.02 -23.19 12.40
N SER A 85 0.06 -24.08 12.27
CA SER A 85 -0.84 -24.51 13.34
C SER A 85 -0.27 -25.43 14.41
N ASN A 86 1.05 -25.55 14.60
CA ASN A 86 1.64 -26.32 15.73
C ASN A 86 3.14 -26.05 16.01
N SER A 87 3.80 -25.12 15.31
CA SER A 87 5.23 -24.88 15.48
C SER A 87 5.54 -23.40 15.73
N TYR A 88 6.51 -23.13 16.61
CA TYR A 88 7.02 -21.78 16.80
C TYR A 88 7.75 -21.32 15.53
N TRP A 89 7.65 -20.04 15.17
CA TRP A 89 8.37 -19.47 14.01
C TRP A 89 9.89 -19.71 14.06
N SER A 90 10.45 -19.82 15.28
CA SER A 90 11.83 -20.21 15.49
C SER A 90 12.13 -21.64 15.03
N GLU A 91 11.24 -22.60 15.27
CA GLU A 91 11.43 -24.00 14.83
C GLU A 91 11.49 -24.11 13.31
N TRP A 92 10.71 -23.28 12.61
CA TRP A 92 10.79 -23.17 11.16
C TRP A 92 12.15 -22.65 10.70
N ILE A 93 12.69 -21.63 11.37
CA ILE A 93 14.04 -21.10 11.10
C ILE A 93 15.13 -22.16 11.40
N ALA A 94 14.92 -22.99 12.42
CA ALA A 94 15.84 -24.08 12.74
C ALA A 94 15.91 -25.14 11.63
N TRP A 95 14.82 -25.39 10.90
CA TRP A 95 14.82 -26.31 9.75
C TRP A 95 15.70 -25.79 8.60
N ASP A 96 15.72 -24.48 8.38
CA ASP A 96 16.59 -23.81 7.40
C ASP A 96 18.01 -23.54 7.97
N GLY A 97 18.28 -24.02 9.20
CA GLY A 97 19.40 -23.61 10.03
C GLY A 97 20.79 -23.89 9.46
N ARG A 98 20.96 -24.87 8.57
CA ARG A 98 22.29 -25.21 8.03
C ARG A 98 22.87 -24.08 7.18
N ASP A 99 22.06 -23.49 6.30
CA ASP A 99 22.49 -22.40 5.44
C ASP A 99 22.52 -21.08 6.22
N LEU A 100 21.55 -20.85 7.10
CA LEU A 100 21.46 -19.66 7.95
C LEU A 100 22.63 -19.54 8.94
N LEU A 101 22.95 -20.60 9.69
CA LEU A 101 24.02 -20.58 10.69
C LEU A 101 25.40 -20.38 10.07
N SER A 102 25.59 -20.79 8.82
CA SER A 102 26.84 -20.52 8.10
C SER A 102 27.05 -19.02 7.82
N HIS A 103 25.98 -18.23 7.76
CA HIS A 103 26.01 -16.79 7.53
C HIS A 103 25.95 -15.96 8.81
N THR A 104 25.24 -16.42 9.84
CA THR A 104 25.00 -15.66 11.08
C THR A 104 25.80 -16.15 12.28
N GLY A 105 26.55 -17.26 12.17
CA GLY A 105 27.44 -17.78 13.22
C GLY A 105 26.73 -18.41 14.42
N ASN A 106 25.56 -17.93 14.83
CA ASN A 106 24.75 -18.53 15.89
C ASN A 106 23.24 -18.41 15.62
N TYR A 107 22.46 -19.18 16.39
CA TYR A 107 21.02 -19.29 16.18
C TYR A 107 20.24 -18.05 16.61
N TYR A 108 20.74 -17.31 17.61
CA TYR A 108 20.12 -16.04 18.00
C TYR A 108 20.21 -15.01 16.86
N GLU A 109 21.39 -14.87 16.26
CA GLU A 109 21.60 -14.01 15.09
C GLU A 109 20.81 -14.52 13.87
N ALA A 110 20.65 -15.83 13.70
CA ALA A 110 19.79 -16.40 12.67
C ALA A 110 18.33 -15.97 12.84
N LEU A 111 17.79 -16.05 14.06
CA LEU A 111 16.43 -15.60 14.36
C LEU A 111 16.26 -14.10 14.06
N CYS A 112 17.16 -13.25 14.56
CA CYS A 112 17.13 -11.82 14.31
C CYS A 112 17.22 -11.49 12.81
N TYR A 113 18.13 -12.16 12.10
CA TYR A 113 18.29 -12.00 10.65
C TYR A 113 17.02 -12.41 9.90
N SER A 114 16.47 -13.59 10.19
CA SER A 114 15.23 -14.05 9.58
C SER A 114 14.06 -13.10 9.86
N THR A 115 13.92 -12.55 11.06
CA THR A 115 12.89 -11.53 11.36
C THR A 115 13.07 -10.27 10.51
N GLN A 116 14.30 -9.75 10.38
CA GLN A 116 14.57 -8.61 9.51
C GLN A 116 14.20 -8.92 8.06
N ARG A 117 14.56 -10.11 7.57
CA ARG A 117 14.24 -10.56 6.21
C ARG A 117 12.74 -10.66 5.95
N MET A 118 11.98 -11.21 6.90
CA MET A 118 10.51 -11.25 6.83
C MET A 118 9.91 -9.84 6.74
N ILE A 119 10.40 -8.92 7.58
CA ILE A 119 9.95 -7.51 7.56
C ILE A 119 10.25 -6.85 6.22
N ILE A 120 11.47 -6.99 5.70
CA ILE A 120 11.87 -6.40 4.40
C ILE A 120 11.00 -6.95 3.26
N LYS A 121 10.73 -8.27 3.27
CA LYS A 121 9.93 -8.92 2.25
C LYS A 121 8.46 -8.47 2.30
N SER A 122 7.85 -8.49 3.48
CA SER A 122 6.48 -7.97 3.67
C SER A 122 6.38 -6.49 3.33
N PHE A 123 7.41 -5.69 3.65
CA PHE A 123 7.46 -4.28 3.28
C PHE A 123 7.56 -4.10 1.76
N THR A 124 8.29 -4.96 1.07
CA THR A 124 8.39 -4.94 -0.40
C THR A 124 7.03 -5.20 -1.05
N TYR A 125 6.26 -6.17 -0.55
CA TYR A 125 4.88 -6.40 -1.01
C TYR A 125 3.97 -5.21 -0.74
N LEU A 126 4.06 -4.62 0.45
CA LEU A 126 3.30 -3.41 0.79
C LEU A 126 3.64 -2.26 -0.17
N LEU A 127 4.93 -2.05 -0.47
CA LEU A 127 5.35 -1.01 -1.41
C LEU A 127 4.83 -1.26 -2.83
N ALA A 128 4.80 -2.52 -3.28
CA ALA A 128 4.28 -2.84 -4.60
C ALA A 128 2.79 -2.51 -4.74
N ASP A 129 2.01 -2.73 -3.69
CA ASP A 129 0.59 -2.32 -3.65
C ASP A 129 0.45 -0.78 -3.59
N VAL A 130 1.14 -0.16 -2.64
CA VAL A 130 1.01 1.27 -2.34
C VAL A 130 1.56 2.17 -3.45
N ASP A 131 2.58 1.72 -4.19
CA ASP A 131 3.22 2.49 -5.27
C ASP A 131 2.73 2.12 -6.67
N ARG A 132 1.68 1.28 -6.78
CA ARG A 132 0.98 1.04 -8.04
C ARG A 132 0.70 2.36 -8.75
N ASN A 133 1.07 2.45 -10.03
CA ASN A 133 0.98 3.68 -10.84
C ASN A 133 1.73 4.91 -10.27
N SER A 134 2.86 4.69 -9.57
CA SER A 134 3.66 5.77 -8.96
C SER A 134 2.90 6.58 -7.90
N ASN A 135 1.96 5.93 -7.20
CA ASN A 135 1.08 6.56 -6.24
C ASN A 135 1.81 7.14 -5.01
N MET A 136 3.01 6.66 -4.66
CA MET A 136 3.80 7.29 -3.60
C MET A 136 4.28 8.70 -3.99
N GLN A 137 4.44 9.00 -5.29
CA GLN A 137 4.85 10.34 -5.74
C GLN A 137 3.77 11.39 -5.45
N VAL A 138 2.49 11.01 -5.44
CA VAL A 138 1.38 11.93 -5.15
C VAL A 138 1.53 12.48 -3.73
N LEU A 139 1.69 11.60 -2.74
CA LEU A 139 1.91 12.01 -1.35
C LEU A 139 3.30 12.62 -1.13
N GLY A 140 4.33 12.07 -1.77
CA GLY A 140 5.70 12.57 -1.67
C GLY A 140 5.82 14.04 -2.01
N ARG A 141 5.14 14.49 -3.08
CA ARG A 141 5.10 15.90 -3.48
C ARG A 141 4.42 16.78 -2.43
N GLU A 142 3.28 16.36 -1.89
CA GLU A 142 2.57 17.13 -0.85
C GLU A 142 3.44 17.32 0.39
N ILE A 143 4.14 16.26 0.83
CA ILE A 143 5.04 16.34 2.00
C ILE A 143 6.23 17.24 1.73
N GLN A 144 6.84 17.16 0.53
CA GLN A 144 7.97 18.01 0.16
C GLN A 144 7.59 19.50 0.08
N LEU A 145 6.35 19.80 -0.32
CA LEU A 145 5.79 21.15 -0.34
C LEU A 145 5.34 21.64 1.05
N GLY A 146 5.48 20.82 2.10
CA GLY A 146 5.02 21.15 3.45
C GLY A 146 3.50 21.08 3.62
N ASN A 147 2.79 20.50 2.65
CA ASN A 147 1.33 20.39 2.63
C ASN A 147 0.86 19.00 3.11
N SER A 148 1.39 18.54 4.25
CA SER A 148 1.04 17.21 4.82
C SER A 148 -0.44 17.07 5.19
N ASP A 149 -1.14 18.19 5.38
CA ASP A 149 -2.59 18.24 5.63
C ASP A 149 -3.39 18.63 4.37
N GLY A 150 -2.74 18.65 3.21
CA GLY A 150 -3.38 18.86 1.92
C GLY A 150 -4.47 17.83 1.62
N LEU A 151 -5.39 18.17 0.73
CA LEU A 151 -6.49 17.28 0.33
C LEU A 151 -5.94 15.94 -0.21
N ASN A 152 -4.94 16.00 -1.09
CA ASN A 152 -4.28 14.80 -1.62
C ASN A 152 -3.60 13.98 -0.54
N ALA A 153 -2.94 14.61 0.43
CA ALA A 153 -2.27 13.90 1.51
C ALA A 153 -3.28 13.16 2.41
N ARG A 154 -4.36 13.83 2.80
CA ARG A 154 -5.47 13.24 3.57
C ARG A 154 -6.13 12.08 2.82
N LEU A 155 -6.50 12.29 1.56
CA LEU A 155 -7.09 11.26 0.72
C LEU A 155 -6.15 10.07 0.54
N TRP A 156 -4.86 10.31 0.35
CA TRP A 156 -3.87 9.25 0.24
C TRP A 156 -3.81 8.40 1.51
N LEU A 157 -3.69 9.03 2.69
CA LEU A 157 -3.61 8.33 3.97
C LEU A 157 -4.87 7.50 4.22
N ASP A 158 -6.03 8.04 3.91
CA ASP A 158 -7.29 7.35 4.11
C ASP A 158 -7.53 6.22 3.10
N LEU A 159 -7.27 6.45 1.81
CA LEU A 159 -7.36 5.42 0.78
C LEU A 159 -6.31 4.33 0.98
N CYS A 160 -5.15 4.67 1.53
CA CYS A 160 -4.15 3.69 1.94
C CYS A 160 -4.75 2.70 2.95
N LYS A 161 -5.59 3.14 3.92
CA LYS A 161 -6.28 2.21 4.84
C LYS A 161 -7.18 1.21 4.10
N CYS A 162 -7.84 1.66 3.04
CA CYS A 162 -8.79 0.88 2.25
C CYS A 162 -8.13 -0.02 1.19
N SER A 163 -6.86 0.20 0.83
CA SER A 163 -6.21 -0.66 -0.16
C SER A 163 -6.08 -2.08 0.40
N CYS A 164 -6.60 -3.07 -0.32
CA CYS A 164 -6.40 -4.47 0.06
C CYS A 164 -4.98 -4.85 -0.33
N SER A 165 -4.08 -4.89 0.64
CA SER A 165 -2.78 -5.52 0.45
C SER A 165 -2.98 -7.02 0.60
N GLU A 166 -3.68 -7.67 -0.34
CA GLU A 166 -3.76 -9.13 -0.37
C GLU A 166 -2.35 -9.65 -0.63
N PRO A 167 -1.71 -10.35 0.32
CA PRO A 167 -0.45 -10.98 0.03
C PRO A 167 -0.71 -12.05 -1.05
N PRO A 168 0.18 -12.20 -2.06
CA PRO A 168 0.00 -13.26 -3.06
C PRO A 168 -0.20 -14.62 -2.40
N ILE A 169 -1.41 -15.16 -2.46
CA ILE A 169 -1.87 -16.38 -1.79
C ILE A 169 -0.96 -17.56 -2.17
N LYS A 170 0.10 -17.77 -1.40
CA LYS A 170 0.94 -18.95 -1.45
C LYS A 170 1.32 -19.23 -0.01
N SER A 171 1.02 -20.43 0.47
CA SER A 171 1.55 -20.92 1.74
C SER A 171 3.06 -20.69 1.75
N PRO A 172 3.62 -20.14 2.84
CA PRO A 172 5.05 -19.88 2.87
C PRO A 172 5.79 -21.19 2.68
N VAL A 173 6.70 -21.21 1.72
CA VAL A 173 7.57 -22.36 1.47
C VAL A 173 8.73 -22.28 2.47
N PRO A 174 9.25 -23.38 3.03
CA PRO A 174 10.50 -23.36 3.78
C PRO A 174 11.61 -22.62 3.02
N GLY A 175 12.39 -21.78 3.71
CA GLY A 175 13.41 -20.94 3.10
C GLY A 175 12.90 -19.69 2.34
N GLU A 176 11.59 -19.51 2.14
CA GLU A 176 11.08 -18.40 1.32
C GLU A 176 11.43 -17.02 1.90
N HIS A 177 11.63 -16.91 3.21
CA HIS A 177 12.07 -15.67 3.85
C HIS A 177 13.52 -15.30 3.51
N LEU A 178 14.33 -16.27 3.07
CA LEU A 178 15.73 -16.11 2.68
C LEU A 178 15.90 -15.80 1.19
N GLU A 179 14.85 -15.94 0.39
CA GLU A 179 14.87 -15.62 -1.03
C GLU A 179 14.57 -14.14 -1.29
N TRP A 180 15.41 -13.51 -2.11
CA TRP A 180 15.17 -12.16 -2.62
C TRP A 180 14.37 -12.23 -3.91
N ASN A 181 13.05 -12.39 -3.76
CA ASN A 181 12.16 -12.45 -4.91
C ASN A 181 11.84 -11.04 -5.40
N ILE A 182 11.99 -10.85 -6.72
CA ILE A 182 11.55 -9.65 -7.40
C ILE A 182 10.03 -9.57 -7.30
N VAL A 183 9.52 -8.40 -6.92
CA VAL A 183 8.10 -8.12 -6.79
C VAL A 183 7.68 -7.18 -7.91
N GLN A 184 6.70 -7.63 -8.70
CA GLN A 184 6.13 -6.80 -9.76
C GLN A 184 5.19 -5.76 -9.15
N VAL A 185 5.39 -4.51 -9.55
CA VAL A 185 4.47 -3.40 -9.28
C VAL A 185 3.53 -3.31 -10.46
N ASP A 186 2.25 -3.58 -10.21
CA ASP A 186 1.23 -3.48 -11.23
C ASP A 186 1.14 -2.07 -11.80
N SER A 187 0.76 -2.00 -13.08
CA SER A 187 0.40 -0.75 -13.71
C SER A 187 -0.91 -0.92 -14.49
N ASP A 188 -1.78 0.08 -14.36
CA ASP A 188 -3.05 0.16 -15.07
C ASP A 188 -2.88 0.82 -16.47
N GLY A 189 -1.69 1.34 -16.80
CA GLY A 189 -1.41 1.85 -18.14
C GLY A 189 -1.23 0.72 -19.16
N MET A 190 -1.96 0.74 -20.29
CA MET A 190 -1.85 -0.34 -21.30
C MET A 190 -0.52 -0.33 -22.09
N LYS A 191 0.13 0.82 -22.28
CA LYS A 191 1.34 0.96 -23.14
C LYS A 191 2.35 2.04 -22.72
N SER A 192 1.93 3.03 -21.93
CA SER A 192 2.80 4.11 -21.42
C SER A 192 2.87 4.06 -19.90
N ALA A 193 3.93 4.63 -19.34
CA ALA A 193 4.10 4.79 -17.90
C ALA A 193 2.96 5.64 -17.33
N PHE A 194 1.90 4.99 -16.84
CA PHE A 194 0.80 5.69 -16.18
C PHE A 194 1.28 6.19 -14.81
N LYS A 195 1.08 7.49 -14.57
CA LYS A 195 1.45 8.16 -13.32
C LYS A 195 0.18 8.75 -12.69
N ALA A 196 -0.14 8.28 -11.50
CA ALA A 196 -1.27 8.77 -10.74
C ALA A 196 -1.13 10.27 -10.47
N ARG A 197 -2.22 11.01 -10.68
CA ARG A 197 -2.37 12.42 -10.26
C ARG A 197 -3.28 12.55 -9.04
N PHE A 198 -4.08 11.52 -8.80
CA PHE A 198 -5.00 11.39 -7.69
C PHE A 198 -4.60 10.16 -6.84
N PRO A 199 -4.65 10.24 -5.50
CA PRO A 199 -4.26 9.11 -4.63
C PRO A 199 -5.09 7.84 -4.89
N PHE A 200 -4.43 6.68 -5.01
CA PHE A 200 -5.05 5.36 -5.20
C PHE A 200 -6.15 5.35 -6.26
N SER A 201 -5.94 6.08 -7.34
CA SER A 201 -6.98 6.28 -8.34
C SER A 201 -7.51 4.96 -8.93
N HIS A 202 -6.66 3.95 -9.05
CA HIS A 202 -7.04 2.61 -9.52
C HIS A 202 -8.11 1.98 -8.62
N LEU A 203 -8.02 2.18 -7.30
CA LEU A 203 -8.99 1.70 -6.33
C LEU A 203 -10.32 2.42 -6.53
N VAL A 204 -10.28 3.76 -6.58
CA VAL A 204 -11.49 4.58 -6.81
C VAL A 204 -12.17 4.21 -8.13
N CYS A 205 -11.42 4.11 -9.22
CA CYS A 205 -11.95 3.74 -10.53
C CYS A 205 -12.54 2.32 -10.53
N ARG A 206 -11.87 1.34 -9.91
CA ARG A 206 -12.41 -0.03 -9.77
C ARG A 206 -13.69 -0.05 -8.95
N THR A 207 -13.73 0.68 -7.82
CA THR A 207 -14.93 0.80 -7.00
C THR A 207 -16.06 1.41 -7.82
N VAL A 208 -15.86 2.57 -8.45
CA VAL A 208 -16.90 3.22 -9.27
C VAL A 208 -17.36 2.32 -10.42
N TYR A 209 -16.43 1.64 -11.09
CA TYR A 209 -16.77 0.70 -12.16
C TYR A 209 -17.58 -0.49 -11.65
N ALA A 210 -17.24 -1.07 -10.49
CA ALA A 210 -18.02 -2.14 -9.87
C ALA A 210 -19.44 -1.66 -9.50
N LEU A 211 -19.60 -0.38 -9.17
CA LEU A 211 -20.90 0.24 -8.88
C LEU A 211 -21.68 0.64 -10.14
N ARG A 212 -21.06 0.62 -11.32
CA ARG A 212 -21.70 1.00 -12.59
C ARG A 212 -22.88 0.09 -12.93
N SER A 213 -22.75 -1.22 -12.74
CA SER A 213 -23.85 -2.16 -13.01
C SER A 213 -25.07 -1.90 -12.11
N ILE A 214 -24.82 -1.51 -10.87
CA ILE A 214 -25.84 -1.09 -9.91
C ILE A 214 -26.47 0.24 -10.39
N ALA A 215 -25.65 1.17 -10.89
CA ALA A 215 -26.07 2.44 -11.45
C ALA A 215 -26.97 2.32 -12.69
N GLU A 216 -26.66 1.37 -13.57
CA GLU A 216 -27.42 1.15 -14.80
C GLU A 216 -28.76 0.45 -14.55
N SER A 217 -28.93 -0.20 -13.38
CA SER A 217 -30.12 -0.98 -13.05
C SER A 217 -31.29 -0.22 -12.41
N SER A 218 -31.12 1.04 -11.95
CA SER A 218 -32.18 1.79 -11.24
C SER A 218 -32.05 3.33 -11.30
N PRO A 219 -32.28 3.98 -12.44
CA PRO A 219 -31.94 5.39 -12.68
C PRO A 219 -32.45 6.44 -11.65
N SER A 220 -33.54 6.17 -10.93
CA SER A 220 -34.14 7.13 -9.98
C SER A 220 -33.59 7.08 -8.55
N SER A 221 -32.86 6.04 -8.15
CA SER A 221 -32.30 5.88 -6.79
C SER A 221 -30.77 5.76 -6.75
N VAL A 222 -30.15 5.75 -7.91
CA VAL A 222 -28.73 5.42 -8.12
C VAL A 222 -27.77 6.42 -7.51
N GLN A 223 -28.06 7.71 -7.58
CA GLN A 223 -27.15 8.72 -7.03
C GLN A 223 -27.01 8.59 -5.51
N ASN A 224 -28.12 8.35 -4.79
CA ASN A 224 -28.12 8.14 -3.34
C ASN A 224 -27.49 6.80 -2.95
N LEU A 225 -27.72 5.75 -3.72
CA LEU A 225 -27.15 4.43 -3.45
C LEU A 225 -25.63 4.42 -3.71
N LEU A 226 -25.19 5.09 -4.77
CA LEU A 226 -23.78 5.19 -5.16
C LEU A 226 -23.01 6.10 -4.21
N CYS A 227 -23.61 7.20 -3.73
CA CYS A 227 -23.06 8.00 -2.64
C CYS A 227 -22.92 7.17 -1.36
N LYS A 228 -23.98 6.47 -0.91
CA LYS A 228 -23.90 5.58 0.26
C LYS A 228 -22.88 4.46 0.11
N GLN A 229 -22.74 3.90 -1.08
CA GLN A 229 -21.78 2.82 -1.30
C GLN A 229 -20.35 3.34 -1.38
N LEU A 230 -20.12 4.53 -1.94
CA LEU A 230 -18.84 5.24 -1.85
C LEU A 230 -18.53 5.63 -0.39
N GLU A 231 -19.52 6.04 0.40
CA GLU A 231 -19.38 6.30 1.84
C GLU A 231 -18.96 5.05 2.61
N LEU A 232 -19.51 3.89 2.28
CA LEU A 232 -19.16 2.62 2.93
C LEU A 232 -17.77 2.12 2.50
N THR A 233 -17.42 2.30 1.23
CA THR A 233 -16.19 1.74 0.66
C THR A 233 -14.99 2.66 0.86
N ILE A 234 -15.21 3.98 0.81
CA ILE A 234 -14.21 5.04 0.94
C ILE A 234 -14.81 6.20 1.74
N PRO A 235 -14.96 6.06 3.07
CA PRO A 235 -15.63 7.06 3.93
C PRO A 235 -15.02 8.47 3.83
N SER A 236 -13.75 8.55 3.45
CA SER A 236 -12.98 9.78 3.37
C SER A 236 -13.25 10.63 2.13
N LEU A 237 -13.77 10.03 1.06
CA LEU A 237 -14.34 10.82 -0.04
C LEU A 237 -15.54 11.63 0.47
N ASN A 238 -16.31 11.08 1.41
CA ASN A 238 -17.45 11.79 1.98
C ASN A 238 -17.03 12.96 2.87
N LYS A 239 -15.96 12.84 3.66
CA LYS A 239 -15.43 13.96 4.45
C LYS A 239 -14.95 15.13 3.59
N CYS A 240 -14.55 14.85 2.36
CA CYS A 240 -14.17 15.87 1.38
C CYS A 240 -15.40 16.49 0.69
N THR A 241 -16.50 15.75 0.53
CA THR A 241 -17.80 16.28 0.05
C THR A 241 -18.65 16.91 1.16
N LEU A 242 -18.43 16.61 2.44
CA LEU A 242 -19.23 17.08 3.59
C LEU A 242 -18.88 18.50 4.07
N HIS A 243 -17.81 19.09 3.55
CA HIS A 243 -17.66 20.55 3.53
C HIS A 243 -18.06 21.18 2.21
N CYS A 244 -18.88 20.46 1.43
CA CYS A 244 -19.60 21.04 0.33
C CYS A 244 -21.09 21.20 0.63
N PRO A 245 -21.60 22.44 0.74
CA PRO A 245 -23.04 22.70 0.77
C PRO A 245 -23.78 22.28 -0.52
N ALA A 246 -23.07 21.79 -1.54
CA ALA A 246 -23.57 21.59 -2.89
C ALA A 246 -24.36 20.29 -3.14
N LEU A 247 -24.57 19.43 -2.14
CA LEU A 247 -25.55 18.34 -2.24
C LEU A 247 -26.98 18.80 -1.88
N ASN A 248 -27.17 20.05 -1.43
CA ASN A 248 -28.47 20.70 -1.50
C ASN A 248 -28.61 21.36 -2.86
N PHE A 249 -29.22 20.63 -3.78
CA PHE A 249 -29.71 21.16 -5.05
C PHE A 249 -30.78 22.23 -4.78
N GLN A 250 -30.36 23.47 -4.55
CA GLN A 250 -31.00 24.70 -5.02
C GLN A 250 -30.18 25.96 -4.67
N ALA A 251 -29.88 26.70 -5.74
CA ALA A 251 -29.72 28.15 -5.82
C ALA A 251 -28.47 28.82 -5.18
N ASN A 252 -27.54 29.13 -6.08
CA ASN A 252 -26.79 30.38 -6.17
C ASN A 252 -25.65 30.66 -5.16
N LYS A 253 -24.44 30.53 -5.72
CA LYS A 253 -23.12 31.06 -5.30
C LYS A 253 -22.46 30.36 -4.08
N ARG A 254 -21.22 29.89 -4.30
CA ARG A 254 -20.26 29.17 -3.42
C ARG A 254 -20.40 27.64 -3.55
N SER A 255 -19.40 26.85 -3.97
CA SER A 255 -17.97 26.82 -3.67
C SER A 255 -17.18 26.22 -4.85
N GLU A 256 -16.19 26.93 -5.40
CA GLU A 256 -15.37 26.47 -6.54
C GLU A 256 -14.54 25.22 -6.18
N ALA A 257 -14.07 25.10 -4.93
CA ALA A 257 -13.15 24.02 -4.52
C ALA A 257 -13.79 22.62 -4.41
N CYS A 258 -15.11 22.50 -4.26
CA CYS A 258 -15.75 21.18 -4.26
C CYS A 258 -16.06 20.67 -5.66
N ASN A 259 -16.42 21.60 -6.55
CA ASN A 259 -16.57 21.31 -7.96
C ASN A 259 -15.23 20.80 -8.47
N ASP A 260 -14.10 21.37 -8.03
CA ASP A 260 -12.78 20.87 -8.40
C ASP A 260 -12.49 19.42 -7.98
N LEU A 261 -12.93 18.94 -6.80
CA LEU A 261 -12.70 17.54 -6.40
C LEU A 261 -13.63 16.57 -7.13
N PHE A 262 -14.92 16.91 -7.24
CA PHE A 262 -15.87 16.09 -7.97
C PHE A 262 -15.54 16.08 -9.46
N ASP A 263 -15.26 17.24 -10.06
CA ASP A 263 -14.81 17.37 -11.44
C ASP A 263 -13.43 16.74 -11.61
N SER A 264 -12.50 16.78 -10.64
CA SER A 264 -11.21 16.07 -10.76
C SER A 264 -11.40 14.56 -10.67
N VAL A 265 -12.28 14.05 -9.80
CA VAL A 265 -12.59 12.63 -9.72
C VAL A 265 -13.34 12.20 -10.98
N MET A 266 -14.30 12.99 -11.47
CA MET A 266 -15.08 12.70 -12.67
C MET A 266 -14.26 12.85 -13.96
N ASN A 267 -13.40 13.87 -14.08
CA ASN A 267 -12.46 14.01 -15.19
C ASN A 267 -11.42 12.90 -15.17
N TYR A 268 -10.96 12.46 -14.00
CA TYR A 268 -10.05 11.32 -13.91
C TYR A 268 -10.76 9.99 -14.18
N LEU A 269 -11.99 9.82 -13.70
CA LEU A 269 -12.84 8.68 -14.06
C LEU A 269 -13.11 8.67 -15.56
N TYR A 270 -13.32 9.83 -16.17
CA TYR A 270 -13.47 10.02 -17.60
C TYR A 270 -12.16 9.66 -18.34
N ASP A 271 -11.01 10.17 -17.92
CA ASP A 271 -9.70 9.83 -18.48
C ASP A 271 -9.40 8.32 -18.34
N TYR A 272 -9.69 7.73 -17.18
CA TYR A 272 -9.56 6.30 -16.94
C TYR A 272 -10.51 5.51 -17.83
N MET A 273 -11.78 5.89 -17.91
CA MET A 273 -12.77 5.28 -18.81
C MET A 273 -12.41 5.48 -20.29
N CYS A 274 -11.74 6.56 -20.69
CA CYS A 274 -11.26 6.77 -22.06
C CYS A 274 -10.03 5.92 -22.38
N MET A 275 -9.14 5.69 -21.41
CA MET A 275 -8.01 4.77 -21.57
C MET A 275 -8.45 3.29 -21.66
N TYR A 276 -9.55 2.92 -21.00
CA TYR A 276 -10.09 1.56 -20.97
C TYR A 276 -11.32 1.32 -21.86
N GLY A 277 -11.99 2.38 -22.34
CA GLY A 277 -13.24 2.35 -23.09
C GLY A 277 -13.07 2.11 -24.58
N HIS A 278 -11.83 2.07 -25.08
CA HIS A 278 -11.54 1.70 -26.46
C HIS A 278 -11.27 0.21 -26.69
N SER A 279 -11.41 -0.65 -25.67
CA SER A 279 -11.28 -2.11 -25.82
C SER A 279 -12.61 -2.88 -25.91
N SER A 280 -13.70 -2.22 -26.33
CA SER A 280 -14.93 -2.92 -26.73
C SER A 280 -15.48 -2.39 -28.05
N SER A 281 -14.63 -2.36 -29.07
CA SER A 281 -15.02 -2.41 -30.49
C SER A 281 -13.83 -2.79 -31.38
N ALA A 282 -13.45 -4.06 -31.37
CA ALA A 282 -12.78 -4.77 -32.46
C ALA A 282 -12.87 -6.28 -32.21
#